data_AF-A0A0C3I4S6-F1
#
_entry.id   AF-A0A0C3I4S6-F1
#
_cell.length_a   1.000
_cell.length_b   1.000
_cell.length_c   1.000
_cell.angle_alpha   90.00
_cell.angle_beta   90.00
_cell.angle_gamma   90.00
#
_symmetry.space_group_name_H-M   'P 1'
#
loop_
_entity.id
_entity.type
_entity.pdbx_description
1 polymer ?
#
loop_
_entity_poly.entity_id
_entity_poly.type
_entity_poly.pdbx_seq_one_letter_code
_entity_poly.pdbx_strand_id
1 'polypeptide(L)'
;MANEMITRLSLISELDEADKLVENGLYQRESLSFIYNQNITEYSVCVHIVANHLLCKDIFVAFQICSIITRLVLNFSGALIENVLASEIHDILGIPKNHEFEKRVRSGIRGRDLGILYFLICSALPKNTADDPKTMIAGIRLALEKINLSLELLREEARKEIESIANDLGSSKLKAIRLLSIAGFDNFSKIPLTTSGLNVSNLSLPRVYLGDGTEVDIFRNDNSQLKDVGIEEIFDELYAGQKWVERFSEACTA
;
A
#
# COMPACT_ATOMS: atom_id res chain seq x y z
N MET A 1 5.88 7.45 -0.64
CA MET A 1 6.62 7.79 -1.87
C MET A 1 5.78 7.75 -3.14
N ALA A 2 5.18 6.62 -3.55
CA ALA A 2 4.32 6.63 -4.76
C ALA A 2 3.21 7.69 -4.67
N ASN A 3 2.55 7.81 -3.51
CA ASN A 3 1.53 8.84 -3.29
C ASN A 3 2.08 10.27 -3.34
N GLU A 4 3.28 10.51 -2.78
CA GLU A 4 3.97 11.81 -2.85
C GLU A 4 4.29 12.15 -4.31
N MET A 5 4.78 11.15 -5.06
CA MET A 5 5.14 11.32 -6.46
C MET A 5 3.92 11.71 -7.30
N ILE A 6 2.80 11.02 -7.08
CA ILE A 6 1.51 11.26 -7.72
C ILE A 6 0.92 12.62 -7.30
N THR A 7 1.09 13.01 -6.03
CA THR A 7 0.59 14.30 -5.53
C THR A 7 1.32 15.47 -6.20
N ARG A 8 2.66 15.40 -6.28
CA ARG A 8 3.45 16.42 -6.98
C ARG A 8 3.13 16.47 -8.47
N LEU A 9 2.90 15.32 -9.12
CA LEU A 9 2.41 15.28 -10.50
C LEU A 9 1.05 15.98 -10.65
N SER A 10 0.14 15.77 -9.70
CA SER A 10 -1.17 16.42 -9.68
C SER A 10 -1.04 17.94 -9.56
N LEU A 11 -0.12 18.44 -8.72
CA LEU A 11 0.17 19.87 -8.62
C LEU A 11 0.77 20.43 -9.92
N ILE A 12 1.69 19.70 -10.57
CA ILE A 12 2.25 20.10 -11.86
C ILE A 12 1.16 20.15 -12.94
N SER A 13 0.16 19.26 -12.88
CA SER A 13 -0.93 19.26 -13.86
C SER A 13 -1.86 20.46 -13.79
N GLU A 14 -1.86 21.20 -12.67
CA GLU A 14 -2.60 22.46 -12.48
C GLU A 14 -1.86 23.69 -13.05
N LEU A 15 -0.62 23.53 -13.52
CA LEU A 15 0.14 24.61 -14.14
C LEU A 15 -0.30 24.86 -15.59
N ASP A 16 -0.02 26.08 -16.07
CA ASP A 16 -0.19 26.45 -17.47
C ASP A 16 0.63 25.53 -18.39
N GLU A 17 0.15 25.24 -19.61
CA GLU A 17 0.72 24.19 -20.48
C GLU A 17 2.23 24.35 -20.77
N ALA A 18 2.73 25.59 -20.85
CA ALA A 18 4.16 25.83 -21.04
C ALA A 18 4.99 25.44 -19.80
N ASP A 19 4.55 25.86 -18.61
CA ASP A 19 5.23 25.58 -17.34
C ASP A 19 5.08 24.10 -16.96
N LYS A 20 3.90 23.53 -17.17
CA LYS A 20 3.62 22.10 -17.00
C LYS A 20 4.57 21.22 -17.81
N LEU A 21 4.88 21.58 -19.06
CA LEU A 21 5.80 20.81 -19.89
C LEU A 21 7.23 20.86 -19.35
N VAL A 22 7.68 22.05 -18.91
CA VAL A 22 9.01 22.24 -18.32
C VAL A 22 9.14 21.49 -16.99
N GLU A 23 8.18 21.68 -16.09
CA GLU A 23 8.16 21.06 -14.77
C GLU A 23 8.03 19.54 -14.85
N ASN A 24 7.20 19.00 -15.75
CA ASN A 24 7.16 17.55 -15.98
C ASN A 24 8.52 17.00 -16.43
N GLY A 25 9.22 17.70 -17.33
CA GLY A 25 10.54 17.26 -17.80
C GLY A 25 11.63 17.36 -16.72
N LEU A 26 11.58 18.36 -15.84
CA LEU A 26 12.45 18.45 -14.66
C LEU A 26 12.15 17.33 -13.68
N TYR A 27 10.88 17.16 -13.35
CA TYR A 27 10.44 16.21 -12.35
C TYR A 27 10.67 14.76 -12.78
N GLN A 28 10.44 14.42 -14.05
CA GLN A 28 10.75 13.09 -14.57
C GLN A 28 12.25 12.77 -14.45
N ARG A 29 13.15 13.73 -14.70
CA ARG A 29 14.60 13.55 -14.52
C ARG A 29 14.98 13.36 -13.06
N GLU A 30 14.37 14.14 -12.16
CA GLU A 30 14.53 14.00 -10.72
C GLU A 30 14.07 12.60 -10.25
N SER A 31 12.86 12.18 -10.63
CA SER A 31 12.30 10.85 -10.31
C SER A 31 13.13 9.70 -10.87
N LEU A 32 13.66 9.83 -12.09
CA LEU A 32 14.60 8.86 -12.67
C LEU A 32 15.89 8.77 -11.85
N SER A 33 16.50 9.92 -11.52
CA SER A 33 17.72 9.96 -10.71
C SER A 33 17.53 9.32 -9.33
N PHE A 34 16.35 9.52 -8.74
CA PHE A 34 15.95 8.92 -7.48
C PHE A 34 15.82 7.40 -7.60
N ILE A 35 15.09 6.90 -8.62
CA ILE A 35 14.86 5.47 -8.80
C ILE A 35 16.19 4.73 -9.02
N TYR A 36 17.13 5.31 -9.76
CA TYR A 36 18.43 4.68 -10.00
C TYR A 36 19.50 4.99 -8.93
N ASN A 37 19.13 5.64 -7.82
CA ASN A 37 20.07 5.92 -6.75
C ASN A 37 20.24 4.69 -5.85
N GLN A 38 21.46 4.17 -5.84
CA GLN A 38 21.83 2.95 -5.10
C GLN A 38 21.60 3.08 -3.59
N ASN A 39 21.68 4.29 -3.03
CA ASN A 39 21.55 4.54 -1.58
C ASN A 39 20.10 4.48 -1.08
N ILE A 40 19.11 4.40 -1.99
CA ILE A 40 17.68 4.39 -1.69
C ILE A 40 16.96 3.28 -2.48
N THR A 41 17.72 2.29 -2.94
CA THR A 41 17.21 1.18 -3.76
C THR A 41 16.03 0.48 -3.10
N GLU A 42 16.09 0.29 -1.78
CA GLU A 42 15.03 -0.33 -0.95
C GLU A 42 13.66 0.35 -1.13
N TYR A 43 13.65 1.68 -1.34
CA TYR A 43 12.44 2.47 -1.51
C TYR A 43 11.93 2.48 -2.96
N SER A 44 12.72 1.99 -3.92
CA SER A 44 12.39 1.98 -5.35
C SER A 44 12.24 0.59 -5.97
N VAL A 45 12.62 -0.50 -5.27
CA VAL A 45 12.58 -1.89 -5.79
C VAL A 45 11.23 -2.25 -6.41
N CYS A 46 10.13 -1.97 -5.70
CA CYS A 46 8.78 -2.29 -6.19
C CYS A 46 8.49 -1.64 -7.56
N VAL A 47 8.87 -0.37 -7.73
CA VAL A 47 8.67 0.37 -8.98
C VAL A 47 9.58 -0.17 -10.09
N HIS A 48 10.83 -0.53 -9.76
CA HIS A 48 11.75 -1.18 -10.71
C HIS A 48 11.22 -2.50 -11.25
N ILE A 49 10.66 -3.34 -10.36
CA ILE A 49 10.08 -4.63 -10.77
C ILE A 49 8.96 -4.39 -11.80
N VAL A 50 8.05 -3.47 -11.52
CA VAL A 50 6.95 -3.12 -12.44
C VAL A 50 7.48 -2.52 -13.74
N ALA A 51 8.37 -1.53 -13.67
CA ALA A 51 8.90 -0.84 -14.83
C ALA A 51 9.66 -1.78 -15.76
N ASN A 52 10.50 -2.66 -15.21
CA ASN A 52 11.25 -3.65 -15.98
C ASN A 52 10.34 -4.73 -16.56
N HIS A 53 9.35 -5.21 -15.80
CA HIS A 53 8.42 -6.21 -16.32
C HIS A 53 7.58 -5.68 -17.48
N LEU A 54 7.07 -4.46 -17.37
CA LEU A 54 6.19 -3.86 -18.37
C LEU A 54 6.95 -3.08 -19.46
N LEU A 55 8.27 -2.92 -19.34
CA LEU A 55 9.08 -2.04 -20.19
C LEU A 55 8.52 -0.60 -20.23
N CYS A 56 8.09 -0.10 -19.07
CA CYS A 56 7.49 1.23 -18.94
C CYS A 56 8.47 2.32 -19.38
N LYS A 57 8.05 3.14 -20.35
CA LYS A 57 8.79 4.35 -20.76
C LYS A 57 8.50 5.53 -19.83
N ASP A 58 7.29 5.59 -19.30
CA ASP A 58 6.88 6.58 -18.32
C ASP A 58 6.96 5.99 -16.90
N ILE A 59 7.78 6.63 -16.08
CA ILE A 59 8.04 6.20 -14.71
C ILE A 59 6.85 6.47 -13.79
N PHE A 60 6.03 7.48 -14.09
CA PHE A 60 4.84 7.80 -13.30
C PHE A 60 3.76 6.73 -13.49
N VAL A 61 3.63 6.16 -14.68
CA VAL A 61 2.76 5.00 -14.92
C VAL A 61 3.22 3.80 -14.08
N ALA A 62 4.54 3.55 -13.99
CA ALA A 62 5.07 2.50 -13.13
C ALA A 62 4.76 2.77 -11.64
N PHE A 63 4.88 4.01 -11.17
CA PHE A 63 4.48 4.39 -9.81
C PHE A 63 2.98 4.18 -9.54
N GLN A 64 2.12 4.52 -10.50
CA GLN A 64 0.67 4.33 -10.37
C GLN A 64 0.32 2.85 -10.25
N ILE A 65 0.85 2.00 -11.13
CA ILE A 65 0.65 0.54 -11.10
C ILE A 65 1.20 -0.03 -9.79
N CYS A 66 2.43 0.36 -9.42
CA CYS A 66 3.04 -0.03 -8.15
C CYS A 66 2.14 0.31 -6.97
N SER A 67 1.58 1.53 -6.91
CA SER A 67 0.72 1.93 -5.81
C SER A 67 -0.55 1.08 -5.71
N ILE A 68 -1.14 0.70 -6.84
CA ILE A 68 -2.33 -0.16 -6.85
C ILE A 68 -1.97 -1.56 -6.35
N ILE A 69 -0.91 -2.17 -6.87
CA ILE A 69 -0.48 -3.52 -6.46
C ILE A 69 -0.09 -3.54 -4.99
N THR A 70 0.65 -2.55 -4.51
CA THR A 70 0.98 -2.42 -3.08
C THR A 70 -0.29 -2.37 -2.24
N ARG A 71 -1.31 -1.61 -2.67
CA ARG A 71 -2.58 -1.56 -1.94
C ARG A 71 -3.32 -2.89 -1.96
N LEU A 72 -3.32 -3.63 -3.06
CA LEU A 72 -3.92 -4.97 -3.12
C LEU A 72 -3.23 -5.94 -2.16
N VAL A 73 -1.90 -5.93 -2.14
CA VAL A 73 -1.08 -6.80 -1.28
C VAL A 73 -1.23 -6.46 0.20
N LEU A 74 -1.23 -5.17 0.56
CA LEU A 74 -1.40 -4.72 1.95
C LEU A 74 -2.80 -5.01 2.50
N ASN A 75 -3.79 -5.19 1.63
CA ASN A 75 -5.16 -5.56 1.99
C ASN A 75 -5.44 -7.05 1.68
N PHE A 76 -4.40 -7.87 1.57
CA PHE A 76 -4.57 -9.28 1.22
C PHE A 76 -4.93 -10.14 2.44
N SER A 77 -6.16 -10.65 2.43
CA SER A 77 -6.65 -11.52 3.50
C SER A 77 -6.04 -12.91 3.47
N GLY A 78 -5.83 -13.46 4.66
CA GLY A 78 -5.29 -14.81 4.85
C GLY A 78 -6.20 -15.89 4.29
N ALA A 79 -7.50 -15.60 4.19
CA ALA A 79 -8.49 -16.50 3.59
C ALA A 79 -8.19 -16.80 2.11
N LEU A 80 -7.43 -15.93 1.42
CA LEU A 80 -7.15 -16.03 -0.01
C LEU A 80 -5.87 -16.81 -0.34
N ILE A 81 -5.11 -17.24 0.66
CA ILE A 81 -3.82 -17.94 0.45
C ILE A 81 -4.02 -19.21 -0.39
N GLU A 82 -5.04 -20.01 -0.06
CA GLU A 82 -5.29 -21.28 -0.77
C GLU A 82 -5.70 -21.06 -2.23
N ASN A 83 -6.43 -19.98 -2.54
CA ASN A 83 -6.74 -19.61 -3.92
C ASN A 83 -5.46 -19.39 -4.73
N VAL A 84 -4.52 -18.63 -4.18
CA VAL A 84 -3.23 -18.34 -4.83
C VAL A 84 -2.39 -19.62 -4.95
N LEU A 85 -2.36 -20.46 -3.91
CA LEU A 85 -1.65 -21.74 -3.98
C LEU A 85 -2.26 -22.72 -4.98
N ALA A 86 -3.55 -22.62 -5.27
CA ALA A 86 -4.19 -23.42 -6.31
C ALA A 86 -3.86 -22.95 -7.75
N SER A 87 -3.17 -21.81 -7.92
CA SER A 87 -2.80 -21.30 -9.24
C SER A 87 -1.60 -22.02 -9.85
N GLU A 88 -1.51 -21.94 -11.18
CA GLU A 88 -0.38 -22.45 -11.96
C GLU A 88 0.80 -21.46 -11.90
N ILE A 89 1.41 -21.34 -10.72
CA ILE A 89 2.49 -20.37 -10.42
C ILE A 89 3.67 -20.50 -11.39
N HIS A 90 3.99 -21.71 -11.84
CA HIS A 90 5.09 -21.91 -12.79
C HIS A 90 4.85 -21.23 -14.14
N ASP A 91 3.60 -21.22 -14.64
CA ASP A 91 3.24 -20.54 -15.89
C ASP A 91 3.35 -19.02 -15.74
N ILE A 92 2.95 -18.49 -14.58
CA ILE A 92 3.08 -17.06 -14.25
C ILE A 92 4.55 -16.63 -14.25
N LEU A 93 5.42 -17.46 -13.70
CA LEU A 93 6.84 -17.19 -13.57
C LEU A 93 7.64 -17.56 -14.83
N GLY A 94 7.04 -18.24 -15.81
CA GLY A 94 7.73 -18.71 -17.01
C GLY A 94 8.82 -19.75 -16.72
N ILE A 95 8.61 -20.61 -15.72
CA ILE A 95 9.57 -21.64 -15.30
C ILE A 95 8.98 -23.05 -15.47
N PRO A 96 9.82 -24.10 -15.55
CA PRO A 96 9.33 -25.47 -15.58
C PRO A 96 8.51 -25.82 -14.33
N LYS A 97 7.46 -26.63 -14.51
CA LYS A 97 6.67 -27.18 -13.40
C LYS A 97 7.57 -27.92 -12.41
N ASN A 98 7.33 -27.73 -11.11
CA ASN A 98 8.11 -28.30 -10.00
C ASN A 98 9.54 -27.75 -9.85
N HIS A 99 9.88 -26.65 -10.54
CA HIS A 99 11.16 -25.98 -10.36
C HIS A 99 11.35 -25.52 -8.91
N GLU A 100 12.59 -25.56 -8.39
CA GLU A 100 12.89 -25.18 -6.99
C GLU A 100 12.40 -23.77 -6.62
N PHE A 101 12.45 -22.85 -7.58
CA PHE A 101 11.93 -21.49 -7.39
C PHE A 101 10.41 -21.47 -7.17
N GLU A 102 9.64 -22.31 -7.85
CA GLU A 102 8.19 -22.45 -7.62
C GLU A 102 7.91 -22.88 -6.18
N LYS A 103 8.68 -23.86 -5.67
CA LYS A 103 8.54 -24.35 -4.29
C LYS A 103 8.80 -23.25 -3.26
N ARG A 104 9.82 -22.42 -3.49
CA ARG A 104 10.14 -21.27 -2.63
C ARG A 104 9.04 -20.22 -2.63
N VAL A 105 8.52 -19.87 -3.81
CA VAL A 105 7.39 -18.94 -3.94
C VAL A 105 6.16 -19.47 -3.22
N ARG A 106 5.81 -20.76 -3.40
CA ARG A 106 4.71 -21.41 -2.67
C ARG A 106 4.92 -21.37 -1.15
N SER A 107 6.15 -21.59 -0.69
CA SER A 107 6.48 -21.49 0.73
C SER A 107 6.30 -20.06 1.26
N GLY A 108 6.71 -19.05 0.51
CA GLY A 108 6.50 -17.64 0.84
C GLY A 108 5.04 -17.26 0.95
N ILE A 109 4.21 -17.70 0.00
CA ILE A 109 2.76 -17.47 0.00
C ILE A 109 2.11 -18.10 1.23
N ARG A 110 2.48 -19.34 1.60
CA ARG A 110 2.03 -19.96 2.86
C ARG A 110 2.45 -19.17 4.08
N GLY A 111 3.66 -18.61 4.06
CA GLY A 111 4.19 -17.72 5.09
C GLY A 111 3.60 -16.31 5.10
N ARG A 112 2.64 -16.00 4.21
CA ARG A 112 2.04 -14.66 4.03
C ARG A 112 3.09 -13.58 3.71
N ASP A 113 4.14 -13.95 2.98
CA ASP A 113 5.15 -13.01 2.52
C ASP A 113 4.56 -12.08 1.45
N LEU A 114 4.31 -10.84 1.86
CA LEU A 114 3.75 -9.78 1.02
C LEU A 114 4.67 -9.42 -0.15
N GLY A 115 5.99 -9.53 0.01
CA GLY A 115 6.95 -9.27 -1.06
C GLY A 115 6.85 -10.31 -2.17
N ILE A 116 6.72 -11.59 -1.79
CA ILE A 116 6.51 -12.69 -2.75
C ILE A 116 5.16 -12.53 -3.46
N LEU A 117 4.11 -12.14 -2.72
CA LEU A 117 2.79 -11.91 -3.31
C LEU A 117 2.80 -10.74 -4.31
N TYR A 118 3.46 -9.63 -3.94
CA TYR A 118 3.69 -8.48 -4.82
C TYR A 118 4.42 -8.89 -6.10
N PHE A 119 5.52 -9.64 -5.96
CA PHE A 119 6.30 -10.12 -7.09
C PHE A 119 5.49 -11.04 -8.03
N LEU A 120 4.66 -11.93 -7.46
CA LEU A 120 3.81 -12.83 -8.24
C LEU A 120 2.75 -12.05 -9.04
N ILE A 121 2.08 -11.08 -8.42
CA ILE A 121 1.10 -10.22 -9.12
C ILE A 121 1.79 -9.44 -10.24
N CYS A 122 2.98 -8.88 -9.99
CA CYS A 122 3.74 -8.18 -11.02
C CYS A 122 4.07 -9.11 -12.20
N SER A 123 4.54 -10.32 -11.92
CA SER A 123 4.87 -11.33 -12.94
C SER A 123 3.65 -11.74 -13.78
N ALA A 124 2.46 -11.73 -13.18
CA ALA A 124 1.21 -12.05 -13.86
C ALA A 124 0.71 -10.96 -14.81
N LEU A 125 1.18 -9.70 -14.68
CA LEU A 125 0.69 -8.57 -15.48
C LEU A 125 0.92 -8.78 -16.98
N PRO A 126 -0.10 -8.52 -17.82
CA PRO A 126 0.07 -8.39 -19.27
C PRO A 126 1.02 -7.24 -19.64
N LYS A 127 1.80 -7.38 -20.72
CA LYS A 127 2.79 -6.37 -21.13
C LYS A 127 2.17 -5.02 -21.52
N ASN A 128 0.92 -5.02 -22.01
CA ASN A 128 0.17 -3.82 -22.40
C ASN A 128 -0.51 -3.09 -21.22
N THR A 129 -0.25 -3.51 -19.96
CA THR A 129 -0.87 -2.88 -18.77
C THR A 129 -0.48 -1.40 -18.64
N ALA A 130 0.69 -1.01 -19.14
CA ALA A 130 1.19 0.36 -19.04
C ALA A 130 0.78 1.28 -20.20
N ASP A 131 -0.02 0.81 -21.15
CA ASP A 131 -0.31 1.57 -22.37
C ASP A 131 -1.24 2.77 -22.10
N ASP A 132 -2.29 2.59 -21.29
CA ASP A 132 -3.23 3.65 -20.91
C ASP A 132 -4.00 3.33 -19.61
N PRO A 133 -4.71 4.30 -19.00
CA PRO A 133 -5.41 4.08 -17.74
C PRO A 133 -6.51 3.00 -17.78
N LYS A 134 -7.17 2.77 -18.93
CA LYS A 134 -8.18 1.71 -19.05
C LYS A 134 -7.53 0.34 -19.09
N THR A 135 -6.44 0.20 -19.85
CA THR A 135 -5.67 -1.05 -19.89
C THR A 135 -4.98 -1.36 -18.57
N MET A 136 -4.64 -0.34 -17.78
CA MET A 136 -4.06 -0.51 -16.45
C MET A 136 -4.95 -1.37 -15.52
N ILE A 137 -6.21 -0.96 -15.32
CA ILE A 137 -7.10 -1.69 -14.41
C ILE A 137 -7.49 -3.06 -15.00
N ALA A 138 -7.68 -3.15 -16.32
CA ALA A 138 -7.94 -4.42 -16.98
C ALA A 138 -6.75 -5.40 -16.83
N GLY A 139 -5.52 -4.93 -16.99
CA GLY A 139 -4.30 -5.71 -16.81
C GLY A 139 -4.14 -6.21 -15.38
N ILE A 140 -4.48 -5.39 -14.38
CA ILE A 140 -4.48 -5.80 -12.97
C ILE A 140 -5.54 -6.87 -12.70
N ARG A 141 -6.75 -6.74 -13.27
CA ARG A 141 -7.79 -7.80 -13.17
C ARG A 141 -7.31 -9.12 -13.76
N LEU A 142 -6.73 -9.08 -14.97
CA LEU A 142 -6.16 -10.28 -15.62
C LEU A 142 -5.02 -10.91 -14.81
N ALA A 143 -4.19 -10.10 -14.14
CA ALA A 143 -3.14 -10.60 -13.27
C ALA A 143 -3.71 -11.31 -12.02
N LEU A 144 -4.77 -10.76 -11.42
CA LEU A 144 -5.47 -11.41 -10.31
C LEU A 144 -6.14 -12.72 -10.75
N GLU A 145 -6.76 -12.75 -11.92
CA GLU A 145 -7.40 -13.96 -12.46
C GLU A 145 -6.39 -15.10 -12.64
N LYS A 146 -5.16 -14.80 -13.09
CA LYS A 146 -4.08 -15.80 -13.20
C LYS A 146 -3.69 -16.42 -11.86
N ILE A 147 -3.85 -15.70 -10.76
CA ILE A 147 -3.63 -16.22 -9.40
C ILE A 147 -4.93 -16.70 -8.73
N ASN A 148 -5.97 -17.01 -9.52
CA ASN A 148 -7.30 -17.47 -9.07
C ASN A 148 -8.05 -16.50 -8.16
N LEU A 149 -7.92 -15.19 -8.41
CA LEU A 149 -8.59 -14.15 -7.65
C LEU A 149 -9.37 -13.21 -8.55
N SER A 150 -10.39 -12.58 -7.98
CA SER A 150 -11.03 -11.39 -8.54
C SER A 150 -10.82 -10.20 -7.62
N LEU A 151 -10.95 -8.99 -8.17
CA LEU A 151 -10.86 -7.76 -7.39
C LEU A 151 -11.98 -7.69 -6.35
N GLU A 152 -13.16 -8.17 -6.72
CA GLU A 152 -14.35 -8.24 -5.88
C GLU A 152 -14.15 -9.19 -4.70
N LEU A 153 -13.60 -10.38 -4.93
CA LEU A 153 -13.28 -11.35 -3.87
C LEU A 153 -12.23 -10.79 -2.91
N LEU A 154 -11.16 -10.18 -3.44
CA LEU A 154 -10.12 -9.55 -2.61
C LEU A 154 -10.71 -8.46 -1.73
N ARG A 155 -11.58 -7.61 -2.29
CA ARG A 155 -12.26 -6.55 -1.55
C ARG A 155 -13.16 -7.11 -0.45
N GLU A 156 -13.90 -8.18 -0.73
CA GLU A 156 -14.82 -8.79 0.23
C GLU A 156 -14.05 -9.38 1.41
N GLU A 157 -13.02 -10.19 1.16
CA GLU A 157 -12.23 -10.81 2.23
C GLU A 157 -11.40 -9.80 3.02
N ALA A 158 -10.87 -8.77 2.36
CA ALA A 158 -10.22 -7.64 3.03
C ALA A 158 -11.20 -6.91 3.97
N ARG A 159 -12.45 -6.71 3.53
CA ARG A 159 -13.50 -6.08 4.35
C ARG A 159 -13.84 -6.93 5.57
N LYS A 160 -13.95 -8.25 5.43
CA LYS A 160 -14.19 -9.17 6.55
C LYS A 160 -13.05 -9.12 7.58
N GLU A 161 -11.80 -9.13 7.10
CA GLU A 161 -10.62 -9.09 7.98
C GLU A 161 -10.51 -7.76 8.74
N ILE A 162 -10.68 -6.62 8.06
CA ILE A 162 -10.63 -5.31 8.73
C ILE A 162 -11.82 -5.09 9.68
N GLU A 163 -13.01 -5.62 9.37
CA GLU A 163 -14.16 -5.57 10.27
C GLU A 163 -13.91 -6.39 11.55
N SER A 164 -13.32 -7.59 11.42
CA SER A 164 -12.90 -8.38 12.58
C SER A 164 -11.87 -7.64 13.43
N ILE A 165 -10.80 -7.12 12.81
CA ILE A 165 -9.77 -6.35 13.50
C ILE A 165 -10.38 -5.13 14.19
N ALA A 166 -11.28 -4.41 13.51
CA ALA A 166 -11.91 -3.21 14.06
C ALA A 166 -12.79 -3.53 15.28
N ASN A 167 -13.54 -4.63 15.23
CA ASN A 167 -14.35 -5.12 16.35
C ASN A 167 -13.48 -5.52 17.55
N ASP A 168 -12.39 -6.26 17.31
CA ASP A 168 -11.46 -6.69 18.35
C ASP A 168 -10.82 -5.47 19.04
N LEU A 169 -10.26 -4.54 18.25
CA LEU A 169 -9.62 -3.33 18.76
C LEU A 169 -10.63 -2.34 19.36
N GLY A 170 -11.87 -2.31 18.86
CA GLY A 170 -12.96 -1.49 19.38
C GLY A 170 -13.37 -1.86 20.81
N SER A 171 -13.10 -3.10 21.23
CA SER A 171 -13.32 -3.57 22.60
C SER A 171 -12.19 -3.20 23.58
N SER A 172 -11.09 -2.61 23.09
CA SER A 172 -9.92 -2.27 23.91
C SER A 172 -10.28 -1.32 25.05
N LYS A 173 -9.62 -1.47 26.20
CA LYS A 173 -9.75 -0.53 27.33
C LYS A 173 -9.07 0.81 27.05
N LEU A 174 -8.08 0.83 26.15
CA LEU A 174 -7.34 2.03 25.77
C LEU A 174 -8.15 2.86 24.76
N LYS A 175 -8.40 4.13 25.08
CA LYS A 175 -9.21 5.05 24.28
C LYS A 175 -8.57 5.29 22.91
N ALA A 176 -7.25 5.50 22.87
CA ALA A 176 -6.47 5.69 21.66
C ALA A 176 -6.63 4.51 20.69
N ILE A 177 -6.56 3.27 21.17
CA ILE A 177 -6.74 2.07 20.33
C ILE A 177 -8.15 2.03 19.73
N ARG A 178 -9.19 2.31 20.53
CA ARG A 178 -10.58 2.34 20.03
C ARG A 178 -10.77 3.41 18.96
N LEU A 179 -10.26 4.62 19.18
CA LEU A 179 -10.37 5.73 18.23
C LEU A 179 -9.61 5.44 16.93
N LEU A 180 -8.38 4.94 17.03
CA LEU A 180 -7.57 4.56 15.87
C LEU A 180 -8.22 3.41 15.09
N SER A 181 -8.85 2.45 15.77
CA SER A 181 -9.61 1.36 15.14
C SER A 181 -10.76 1.88 14.28
N ILE A 182 -11.60 2.76 14.85
CA ILE A 182 -12.74 3.36 14.14
C ILE A 182 -12.26 4.18 12.94
N ALA A 183 -11.24 5.02 13.14
CA ALA A 183 -10.66 5.85 12.08
C ALA A 183 -10.03 4.98 10.98
N GLY A 184 -9.33 3.90 11.33
CA GLY A 184 -8.74 2.96 10.38
C GLY A 184 -9.78 2.25 9.52
N PHE A 185 -10.88 1.78 10.13
CA PHE A 185 -11.99 1.15 9.41
C PHE A 185 -12.72 2.13 8.47
N ASP A 186 -12.95 3.36 8.93
CA ASP A 186 -13.51 4.45 8.11
C ASP A 186 -12.60 4.78 6.92
N ASN A 187 -11.29 4.91 7.15
CA ASN A 187 -10.30 5.14 6.11
C ASN A 187 -10.27 4.00 5.08
N PHE A 188 -10.28 2.74 5.53
CA PHE A 188 -10.35 1.58 4.64
C PHE A 188 -11.56 1.67 3.71
N SER A 189 -12.73 2.04 4.24
CA SER A 189 -13.98 2.15 3.46
C SER A 189 -13.94 3.27 2.42
N LYS A 190 -13.12 4.30 2.64
CA LYS A 190 -12.97 5.46 1.76
C LYS A 190 -11.88 5.33 0.71
N ILE A 191 -10.92 4.40 0.89
CA ILE A 191 -9.79 4.21 -0.01
C ILE A 191 -10.11 3.08 -0.99
N PRO A 192 -10.35 3.37 -2.29
CA PRO A 192 -10.55 2.31 -3.26
C PRO A 192 -9.25 1.54 -3.51
N LEU A 193 -9.36 0.23 -3.71
CA LEU A 193 -8.19 -0.62 -3.98
C LEU A 193 -7.48 -0.28 -5.29
N THR A 194 -8.20 0.28 -6.26
CA THR A 194 -7.73 0.53 -7.64
C THR A 194 -7.31 1.96 -7.92
N THR A 195 -7.35 2.88 -6.94
CA THR A 195 -6.86 4.24 -7.17
C THR A 195 -5.34 4.29 -7.04
N SER A 196 -4.66 5.06 -7.86
CA SER A 196 -3.21 5.24 -7.74
C SER A 196 -2.85 6.20 -6.59
N GLY A 197 -3.63 7.27 -6.40
CA GLY A 197 -3.47 8.23 -5.30
C GLY A 197 -4.38 7.98 -4.09
N LEU A 198 -4.09 8.68 -3.00
CA LEU A 198 -4.91 8.81 -1.81
C LEU A 198 -5.49 10.23 -1.73
N ASN A 199 -6.80 10.34 -1.56
CA ASN A 199 -7.43 11.62 -1.19
C ASN A 199 -7.35 11.80 0.32
N VAL A 200 -6.20 12.30 0.79
CA VAL A 200 -5.88 12.47 2.21
C VAL A 200 -6.84 13.41 2.95
N SER A 201 -7.44 14.38 2.25
CA SER A 201 -8.41 15.31 2.83
C SER A 201 -9.75 14.67 3.22
N ASN A 202 -10.05 13.48 2.69
CA ASN A 202 -11.25 12.73 3.05
C ASN A 202 -11.01 11.71 4.18
N LEU A 203 -9.77 11.53 4.60
CA LEU A 203 -9.37 10.51 5.58
C LEU A 203 -9.46 11.06 7.00
N SER A 204 -9.81 10.18 7.93
CA SER A 204 -9.72 10.41 9.37
C SER A 204 -8.26 10.23 9.80
N LEU A 205 -7.49 11.31 9.74
CA LEU A 205 -6.07 11.36 10.14
C LEU A 205 -5.93 12.17 11.44
N PRO A 206 -4.98 11.81 12.32
CA PRO A 206 -4.62 12.66 13.45
C PRO A 206 -3.88 13.91 12.95
N ARG A 207 -3.72 14.87 13.85
CA ARG A 207 -2.79 15.98 13.64
C ARG A 207 -1.36 15.46 13.49
N VAL A 208 -0.46 16.31 13.00
CA VAL A 208 0.96 15.97 12.86
C VAL A 208 1.84 17.01 13.54
N TYR A 209 3.00 16.57 14.05
CA TYR A 209 4.06 17.48 14.47
C TYR A 209 4.91 17.88 13.27
N LEU A 210 5.18 19.17 13.16
CA LEU A 210 6.24 19.69 12.31
C LEU A 210 7.60 19.55 13.01
N GLY A 211 8.68 19.74 12.25
CA GLY A 211 10.05 19.60 12.77
C GLY A 211 10.43 20.60 13.88
N ASP A 212 9.62 21.64 14.07
CA ASP A 212 9.75 22.63 15.14
C ASP A 212 8.89 22.29 16.38
N GLY A 213 8.19 21.15 16.37
CA GLY A 213 7.29 20.72 17.46
C GLY A 213 5.91 21.36 17.41
N THR A 214 5.58 22.14 16.38
CA THR A 214 4.23 22.69 16.20
C THR A 214 3.27 21.59 15.76
N GLU A 215 2.13 21.46 16.45
CA GLU A 215 1.05 20.56 16.03
C GLU A 215 0.18 21.26 14.96
N VAL A 216 -0.01 20.60 13.81
CA VAL A 216 -0.77 21.14 12.68
C VAL A 216 -1.73 20.09 12.13
N ASP A 217 -2.93 20.52 11.80
CA ASP A 217 -3.86 19.77 10.94
C ASP A 217 -3.64 20.18 9.48
N ILE A 218 -2.88 19.37 8.74
CA ILE A 218 -2.48 19.66 7.35
C ILE A 218 -3.63 19.40 6.36
N PHE A 219 -4.43 18.36 6.59
CA PHE A 219 -5.39 17.87 5.59
C PHE A 219 -6.86 18.15 5.94
N ARG A 220 -7.12 18.80 7.08
CA ARG A 220 -8.41 19.33 7.58
C ARG A 220 -9.62 18.57 7.05
N ASN A 221 -10.01 17.56 7.82
CA ASN A 221 -11.26 16.85 7.62
C ASN A 221 -12.16 17.07 8.84
N ASP A 222 -13.17 17.95 8.72
CA ASP A 222 -14.08 18.29 9.81
C ASP A 222 -14.91 17.10 10.32
N ASN A 223 -15.03 16.06 9.50
CA ASN A 223 -15.70 14.80 9.81
C ASN A 223 -14.72 13.73 10.38
N SER A 224 -13.43 14.05 10.53
CA SER A 224 -12.45 13.13 11.10
C SER A 224 -12.77 12.85 12.57
N GLN A 225 -12.78 11.56 12.91
CA GLN A 225 -12.90 11.10 14.29
C GLN A 225 -11.67 11.46 15.14
N LEU A 226 -10.56 11.86 14.51
CA LEU A 226 -9.27 12.16 15.16
C LEU A 226 -8.96 13.67 15.21
N LYS A 227 -9.86 14.55 14.76
CA LYS A 227 -9.60 16.00 14.64
C LYS A 227 -9.26 16.70 15.96
N ASP A 228 -9.88 16.23 17.05
CA ASP A 228 -9.76 16.81 18.39
C ASP A 228 -8.80 16.00 19.28
N VAL A 229 -8.15 14.98 18.73
CA VAL A 229 -7.25 14.10 19.46
C VAL A 229 -5.82 14.57 19.23
N GLY A 230 -5.17 15.02 20.30
CA GLY A 230 -3.76 15.43 20.26
C GLY A 230 -2.85 14.21 20.14
N ILE A 231 -1.75 14.35 19.39
CA ILE A 231 -0.77 13.26 19.25
C ILE A 231 -0.17 12.88 20.60
N GLU A 232 0.10 13.85 21.47
CA GLU A 232 0.60 13.63 22.83
C GLU A 232 -0.35 12.75 23.66
N GLU A 233 -1.66 12.98 23.59
CA GLU A 233 -2.65 12.16 24.32
C GLU A 233 -2.61 10.69 23.84
N ILE A 234 -2.51 10.48 22.52
CA ILE A 234 -2.36 9.15 21.94
C ILE A 234 -1.05 8.52 22.40
N PHE A 235 0.05 9.27 22.32
CA PHE A 235 1.38 8.78 22.66
C PHE A 235 1.47 8.37 24.14
N ASP A 236 1.01 9.22 25.06
CA ASP A 236 1.11 8.98 26.49
C ASP A 236 0.33 7.73 26.92
N GLU A 237 -0.89 7.55 26.39
CA GLU A 237 -1.71 6.38 26.69
C GLU A 237 -1.07 5.10 26.14
N LEU A 238 -0.60 5.11 24.88
CA LEU A 238 0.03 3.95 24.25
C LEU A 238 1.38 3.60 24.91
N TYR A 239 2.18 4.60 25.25
CA TYR A 239 3.48 4.43 25.90
C TYR A 239 3.35 3.88 27.32
N ALA A 240 2.36 4.34 28.08
CA ALA A 240 2.05 3.77 29.39
C ALA A 240 1.67 2.28 29.26
N GLY A 241 0.88 1.92 28.24
CA GLY A 241 0.55 0.54 27.91
C GLY A 241 1.78 -0.29 27.56
N GLN A 242 2.66 0.21 26.68
CA GLN A 242 3.90 -0.47 26.31
C GLN A 242 4.80 -0.72 27.52
N LYS A 243 5.05 0.30 28.35
CA LYS A 243 5.85 0.16 29.57
C LYS A 243 5.31 -0.91 30.53
N TRP A 244 3.99 -1.01 30.63
CA TRP A 244 3.37 -2.04 31.44
C TRP A 244 3.64 -3.45 30.89
N VAL A 245 3.53 -3.64 29.57
CA VAL A 245 3.84 -4.92 28.90
C VAL A 245 5.31 -5.29 29.08
N GLU A 246 6.24 -4.33 28.91
CA GLU A 246 7.67 -4.54 29.12
C GLU A 246 7.96 -5.02 30.54
N ARG A 247 7.44 -4.30 31.55
CA ARG A 247 7.61 -4.68 32.97
C ARG A 247 7.01 -6.05 33.29
N PHE A 248 5.85 -6.38 32.71
CA PHE A 248 5.23 -7.69 32.88
C PHE A 248 6.09 -8.80 32.25
N SER A 249 6.60 -8.57 31.03
CA SER A 249 7.47 -9.51 30.35
C SER A 249 8.76 -9.77 31.13
N GLU A 250 9.38 -8.71 31.65
CA GLU A 250 10.57 -8.81 32.52
C GLU A 250 10.30 -9.61 33.80
N ALA A 251 9.11 -9.43 34.40
CA ALA A 251 8.72 -10.16 35.60
C ALA A 251 8.37 -11.64 35.34
N CYS A 252 8.02 -12.02 34.11
CA CYS A 252 7.73 -13.40 33.72
C CYS A 252 8.95 -14.19 33.24
N THR A 253 10.04 -13.51 32.86
CA THR A 253 11.31 -14.13 32.47
C THR A 253 12.33 -14.20 33.61
N ALA A 254 12.05 -13.58 34.76
CA ALA A 254 12.81 -13.66 36.01
C ALA A 254 12.29 -14.77 36.92
#